data_AF-A0AAV5STV7-F1
#
_entry.id   AF-A0AAV5STV7-F1
#
_cell.length_a   1.000
_cell.length_b   1.000
_cell.length_c   1.000
_cell.angle_alpha   90.00
_cell.angle_beta   90.00
_cell.angle_gamma   90.00
#
_symmetry.space_group_name_H-M   'P 1'
#
loop_
_entity.id
_entity.type
_entity.pdbx_description
1 polymer ?
#
loop_
_entity_poly.entity_id
_entity_poly.type
_entity_poly.pdbx_seq_one_letter_code
_entity_poly.pdbx_strand_id
1 'polypeptide(L)'
;ATTTTTTVTCTFQDPSCPPEGVWGEWTTTGVCAGNCGACNMAPRIRTCSTKNGNCPCAGDTEDIGPCGIALCTFPAKTCCGTYIKTLR
;
A
#
# COMPACT_ATOMS: atom_id res chain seq x y z
N ALA A 1 28.16 -5.93 -15.58
CA ALA A 1 27.00 -5.20 -16.10
C ALA A 1 25.79 -6.09 -15.91
N THR A 2 24.87 -5.73 -15.00
CA THR A 2 23.69 -6.53 -14.68
C THR A 2 22.60 -6.22 -15.70
N THR A 3 22.42 -7.10 -16.68
CA THR A 3 21.43 -6.96 -17.75
C THR A 3 20.04 -7.14 -17.14
N THR A 4 19.34 -6.03 -16.89
CA THR A 4 17.92 -6.06 -16.49
C THR A 4 17.12 -6.31 -17.76
N THR A 5 16.69 -7.55 -17.98
CA THR A 5 15.85 -7.93 -19.11
C THR A 5 14.43 -7.46 -18.84
N THR A 6 14.08 -6.26 -19.32
CA THR A 6 12.70 -5.78 -19.32
C THR A 6 11.95 -6.53 -20.42
N THR A 7 11.26 -7.62 -20.07
CA THR A 7 10.34 -8.31 -20.98
C THR A 7 9.13 -7.42 -21.22
N VAL A 8 9.12 -6.73 -22.36
CA VAL A 8 7.93 -6.03 -22.86
C VAL A 8 7.02 -7.09 -23.49
N THR A 9 6.09 -7.61 -22.71
CA THR A 9 5.01 -8.48 -23.18
C THR A 9 3.79 -7.65 -23.52
N CYS A 10 3.27 -7.78 -24.74
CA CYS A 10 1.95 -7.29 -25.10
C CYS A 10 0.91 -8.16 -24.39
N THR A 11 0.41 -7.72 -23.23
CA THR A 11 -0.66 -8.41 -22.52
C THR A 11 -2.01 -7.85 -22.98
N PHE A 12 -2.95 -8.74 -23.28
CA PHE A 12 -4.34 -8.36 -23.54
C PHE A 12 -4.95 -7.96 -22.20
N GLN A 13 -4.95 -6.67 -21.88
CA GLN A 13 -5.61 -6.15 -20.69
C GLN A 13 -7.12 -6.25 -20.92
N ASP A 14 -7.80 -7.08 -20.13
CA ASP A 14 -9.25 -7.13 -20.13
C ASP A 14 -9.79 -5.72 -19.83
N PRO A 15 -10.64 -5.13 -20.68
CA PRO A 15 -11.17 -3.78 -20.47
C PRO A 15 -12.01 -3.63 -19.19
N SER A 16 -12.39 -4.74 -18.54
CA SER A 16 -13.03 -4.74 -17.22
C SER A 16 -12.04 -4.62 -16.05
N CYS A 17 -10.75 -4.79 -16.29
CA CYS A 17 -9.70 -4.67 -15.27
C CYS A 17 -9.20 -3.23 -15.13
N PRO A 18 -9.04 -2.72 -13.90
CA PRO A 18 -8.29 -1.50 -13.68
C PRO A 18 -6.85 -1.65 -14.20
N PRO A 19 -6.22 -0.57 -14.72
CA PRO A 19 -4.85 -0.63 -15.24
C PRO A 19 -3.82 -1.17 -14.22
N GLU A 20 -4.03 -0.85 -12.94
CA GLU A 20 -3.14 -1.26 -11.84
C GLU A 20 -3.52 -2.60 -11.20
N GLY A 21 -4.55 -3.27 -11.74
CA GLY A 21 -5.20 -4.41 -11.12
C GLY A 21 -5.94 -4.05 -9.82
N VAL A 22 -6.32 -5.07 -9.06
CA VAL A 22 -7.01 -4.89 -7.78
C VAL A 22 -6.04 -5.27 -6.67
N TRP A 23 -5.60 -4.30 -5.89
CA TRP A 23 -4.72 -4.54 -4.75
C TRP A 23 -5.51 -4.81 -3.47
N GLY A 24 -4.98 -5.69 -2.62
CA GLY A 24 -5.41 -5.82 -1.23
C GLY A 24 -4.97 -4.64 -0.36
N GLU A 25 -5.42 -4.63 0.89
CA GLU A 25 -4.99 -3.62 1.86
C GLU A 25 -3.51 -3.78 2.20
N TRP A 26 -2.84 -2.63 2.44
CA TRP A 26 -1.47 -2.62 2.91
C TRP A 26 -1.36 -3.12 4.34
N THR A 27 -0.40 -4.02 4.59
CA THR A 27 -0.11 -4.59 5.91
C THR A 27 1.31 -4.20 6.31
N THR A 28 1.47 -3.52 7.45
CA THR A 28 2.80 -3.19 7.99
C THR A 28 3.52 -4.46 8.45
N THR A 29 4.74 -4.67 7.98
CA THR A 29 5.58 -5.82 8.33
C THR A 29 6.76 -5.46 9.23
N GLY A 30 7.20 -4.21 9.21
CA GLY A 30 8.29 -3.73 10.07
C GLY A 30 7.83 -3.25 11.45
N VAL A 31 8.82 -3.00 12.32
CA VAL A 31 8.58 -2.35 13.61
C VAL A 31 8.25 -0.88 13.37
N CYS A 32 7.08 -0.44 13.83
CA CYS A 32 6.72 0.96 13.82
C CYS A 32 7.17 1.64 15.11
N ALA A 33 7.90 2.75 14.99
CA ALA A 33 8.36 3.52 16.15
C ALA A 33 7.23 4.16 16.97
N GLY A 34 6.04 4.31 16.37
CA GLY A 34 4.85 4.81 17.04
C GLY A 34 3.64 3.93 16.76
N ASN A 35 2.68 3.93 17.68
CA ASN A 35 1.48 3.10 17.58
C ASN A 35 0.24 3.91 17.15
N CYS A 36 0.35 5.24 17.03
CA CYS A 36 -0.76 6.11 16.70
C CYS A 36 -0.36 7.29 15.79
N GLY A 37 -1.37 7.91 15.18
CA GLY A 37 -1.28 9.16 14.44
C GLY A 37 -0.69 9.05 13.04
N ALA A 38 -0.33 7.85 12.57
CA ALA A 38 0.35 7.66 11.29
C ALA A 38 1.62 8.54 11.15
N CYS A 39 2.32 8.78 12.27
CA CYS A 39 3.45 9.71 12.35
C CYS A 39 4.77 9.11 11.85
N ASN A 40 4.86 7.78 11.78
CA ASN A 40 6.08 7.07 11.46
C ASN A 40 5.89 6.26 10.18
N MET A 41 7.01 5.90 9.56
CA MET A 41 7.03 5.05 8.38
C MET A 41 7.63 3.69 8.73
N ALA A 42 7.07 2.63 8.16
CA ALA A 42 7.62 1.28 8.27
C ALA A 42 7.40 0.51 6.96
N PRO A 43 8.22 -0.53 6.71
CA PRO A 43 7.98 -1.50 5.66
C PRO A 43 6.57 -2.07 5.75
N ARG A 44 5.89 -2.13 4.61
CA ARG A 44 4.55 -2.69 4.45
C ARG A 44 4.47 -3.49 3.16
N ILE A 45 3.60 -4.49 3.15
CA ILE A 45 3.35 -5.35 2.00
C ILE A 45 1.87 -5.31 1.62
N ARG A 46 1.57 -5.53 0.35
CA ARG A 46 0.21 -5.75 -0.15
C ARG A 46 0.22 -6.96 -1.08
N THR A 47 -0.93 -7.61 -1.17
CA THR A 47 -1.12 -8.75 -2.07
C THR A 47 -2.01 -8.36 -3.23
N CYS A 48 -1.71 -8.87 -4.43
CA CYS A 48 -2.59 -8.71 -5.57
C CYS A 48 -3.88 -9.52 -5.33
N SER A 49 -5.02 -8.83 -5.35
CA SER A 49 -6.33 -9.45 -5.15
C SER A 49 -6.84 -10.02 -6.46
N THR A 50 -7.01 -11.34 -6.50
CA THR A 50 -7.55 -12.06 -7.68
C THR A 50 -9.08 -12.09 -7.71
N LYS A 51 -9.74 -11.39 -6.78
CA LYS A 51 -11.19 -11.49 -6.54
C LYS A 51 -12.06 -11.01 -7.72
N ASN A 52 -11.52 -10.15 -8.59
CA ASN A 52 -12.20 -9.64 -9.77
C ASN A 52 -11.52 -10.13 -11.06
N GLY A 53 -11.42 -11.45 -11.25
CA GLY A 53 -11.05 -12.04 -12.53
C GLY A 53 -9.60 -11.78 -12.94
N ASN A 54 -8.63 -12.37 -12.21
CA ASN A 54 -7.22 -12.46 -12.61
C ASN A 54 -6.61 -11.19 -13.24
N CYS A 55 -7.06 -9.99 -12.82
CA CYS A 55 -6.46 -8.75 -13.28
C CYS A 55 -5.00 -8.70 -12.81
N PRO A 56 -4.02 -8.63 -13.73
CA PRO A 56 -2.63 -8.53 -13.33
C PRO A 56 -2.43 -7.20 -12.59
N CYS A 57 -1.89 -7.26 -11.39
CA CYS A 57 -1.55 -6.05 -10.67
C CYS A 57 -0.24 -5.46 -11.19
N ALA A 58 -0.23 -4.14 -11.38
CA ALA A 58 0.98 -3.38 -11.72
C ALA A 58 1.48 -2.63 -10.47
N GLY A 59 2.81 -2.57 -10.34
CA GLY A 59 3.52 -1.92 -9.24
C GLY A 59 4.00 -2.85 -8.13
N ASP A 60 4.62 -2.25 -7.12
CA ASP A 60 5.37 -2.99 -6.10
C ASP A 60 4.44 -3.66 -5.07
N THR A 61 4.86 -4.84 -4.61
CA THR A 61 4.21 -5.60 -3.53
C THR A 61 4.67 -5.14 -2.15
N GLU A 62 5.80 -4.42 -2.08
CA GLU A 62 6.42 -3.95 -0.84
C GLU A 62 6.77 -2.46 -0.98
N ASP A 63 6.59 -1.70 0.09
CA ASP A 63 6.87 -0.26 0.13
C ASP A 63 7.17 0.19 1.58
N ILE A 64 7.67 1.41 1.75
CA ILE A 64 7.80 2.08 3.05
C ILE A 64 6.70 3.13 3.16
N GLY A 65 5.77 2.92 4.09
CA GLY A 65 4.63 3.81 4.25
C GLY A 65 4.21 4.02 5.70
N PRO A 66 3.14 4.81 5.93
CA PRO A 66 2.70 5.17 7.27
C PRO A 66 2.34 3.93 8.08
N CYS A 67 2.75 3.94 9.35
CA CYS A 67 2.46 2.89 10.32
C CYS A 67 1.94 3.49 11.63
N GLY A 68 1.31 2.67 12.48
CA GLY A 68 0.64 3.16 13.68
C GLY A 68 -0.56 4.04 13.33
N ILE A 69 -1.46 3.56 12.47
CA ILE A 69 -2.58 4.33 11.93
C ILE A 69 -3.73 4.55 12.93
N ALA A 70 -3.62 4.01 14.15
CA ALA A 70 -4.61 4.26 15.19
C ALA A 70 -4.66 5.75 15.53
N LEU A 71 -5.82 6.25 15.96
CA LEU A 71 -5.94 7.65 16.37
C LEU A 71 -5.18 7.86 17.68
N CYS A 72 -4.30 8.87 17.74
CA CYS A 72 -3.72 9.26 19.01
C CYS A 72 -4.78 9.94 19.89
N THR A 73 -4.69 9.69 21.19
CA THR A 73 -5.49 10.37 22.21
C THR A 73 -4.81 11.64 22.70
N PHE A 74 -5.59 12.54 23.29
CA PHE A 74 -5.07 13.75 23.93
C PHE A 74 -4.01 13.40 24.99
N PRO A 75 -2.90 14.17 25.12
CA PRO A 75 -2.62 15.49 24.53
C PRO A 75 -1.94 15.47 23.16
N ALA A 76 -1.65 14.28 22.61
CA ALA A 76 -1.01 14.18 21.31
C ALA A 76 -1.98 14.57 20.18
N LYS A 77 -1.43 15.04 19.05
CA LYS A 77 -2.24 15.27 17.84
C LYS A 77 -2.80 13.95 17.34
N THR A 78 -4.10 13.92 17.05
CA THR A 78 -4.82 12.72 16.61
C THR A 78 -4.20 12.05 15.37
N CYS A 79 -3.72 12.86 14.43
CA CYS A 79 -3.05 12.45 13.20
C CYS A 79 -1.85 13.39 12.94
N CYS A 80 -0.79 12.87 12.32
CA CYS A 80 0.40 13.61 11.92
C CYS A 80 0.36 14.01 10.43
N GLY A 81 1.17 15.01 10.07
CA GLY A 81 1.28 15.46 8.69
C GLY A 81 -0.06 15.95 8.12
N THR A 82 -0.42 15.45 6.95
CA THR A 82 -1.68 15.77 6.24
C THR A 82 -2.77 14.72 6.46
N TYR A 83 -2.53 13.71 7.31
CA TYR A 83 -3.53 12.71 7.62
C TYR A 83 -4.67 13.32 8.43
N ILE A 84 -5.90 13.01 8.04
CA ILE A 84 -7.12 13.45 8.71
C ILE A 84 -7.90 12.25 9.22
N LYS A 85 -8.60 12.43 10.34
CA LYS A 85 -9.57 11.43 10.80
C LYS A 85 -10.80 11.49 9.89
N THR A 86 -11.23 10.32 9.40
CA THR A 86 -12.49 10.17 8.68
C THR A 86 -13.37 9.21 9.47
N LEU A 87 -14.64 9.56 9.63
CA LEU A 87 -15.64 8.63 10.14
C LEU A 87 -16.11 7.80 8.94
N ARG A 88 -15.83 6.50 8.96
CA ARG A 88 -16.31 5.55 7.95
C ARG A 88 -17.70 5.04 8.31
#